data_AF-A0A7S3UTS9-F1
#
_entry.id   AF-A0A7S3UTS9-F1
#
_cell.length_a   1.000
_cell.length_b   1.000
_cell.length_c   1.000
_cell.angle_alpha   90.00
_cell.angle_beta   90.00
_cell.angle_gamma   90.00
#
_symmetry.space_group_name_H-M   'P 1'
#
loop_
_entity.id
_entity.type
_entity.pdbx_description
1 polymer ?
#
loop_
_entity_poly.entity_id
_entity_poly.type
_entity_poly.pdbx_seq_one_letter_code
_entity_poly.pdbx_strand_id
1 'polypeptide(L)'
;YKVAMYRRQQKRLLEEMDEAIERGQLDPDEAYRKVIGRAQQSKVGAELSDTTMRRVITGVFLMICLVPVLTYHEVDRTEGYSMALLQAFNARNESAALELAAQRFAASLAEHGTGEGRLFYLALQPGNRTYVDEDYSWLRAVELNEELLVDGAYSTHAVFSLRPQVVESAYLGMLLTVFVLFMLVLGVLTFNADAQRLVLAPIERMMEIVEAISEDPLTDFSHLEREEEGGGGGPSPSGARAEVLAGLLKHAEEEGGGGGAGDKSKAQTGEYETRLLENTITKITGLLRVGFGVAGAAIISKNISVTDSSSTMLDPMVPGKRVYAIIGFCDIHKFELVTERLYGEVMTFVNSVAEIVHDKTSRWAGACNKNLGNAFVIVWRIGDEDEVALVTQKARIDGKKRNHHPNAAAAAAAAAARAAA
;
A
#
# COMPACT_ATOMS: atom_id res chain seq x y z
N TYR A 1 -19.01 -10.46 -20.76
CA TYR A 1 -19.52 -11.61 -19.97
C TYR A 1 -19.20 -11.47 -18.47
N LYS A 2 -17.93 -11.40 -18.05
CA LYS A 2 -17.53 -11.24 -16.62
C LYS A 2 -18.21 -10.05 -15.90
N VAL A 3 -18.30 -8.88 -16.55
CA VAL A 3 -18.96 -7.67 -15.98
C VAL A 3 -20.46 -7.87 -15.74
N ALA A 4 -21.16 -8.57 -16.63
CA ALA A 4 -22.60 -8.83 -16.50
C ALA A 4 -22.90 -9.88 -15.42
N MET A 5 -22.02 -10.88 -15.28
CA MET A 5 -22.07 -11.85 -14.18
C MET A 5 -21.86 -11.17 -12.82
N TYR A 6 -20.85 -10.31 -12.72
CA TYR A 6 -20.52 -9.59 -11.48
C TYR A 6 -21.65 -8.66 -11.02
N ARG A 7 -22.29 -7.94 -11.95
CA ARG A 7 -23.49 -7.12 -11.64
C ARG A 7 -24.66 -7.96 -11.13
N ARG A 8 -24.90 -9.15 -11.69
CA ARG A 8 -25.95 -10.05 -11.20
C ARG A 8 -25.63 -10.58 -9.80
N GLN A 9 -24.36 -10.85 -9.52
CA GLN A 9 -23.92 -11.34 -8.23
C GLN A 9 -24.01 -10.25 -7.14
N GLN A 10 -23.63 -9.01 -7.45
CA GLN A 10 -23.84 -7.87 -6.54
C GLN A 10 -25.32 -7.57 -6.32
N LYS A 11 -26.14 -7.68 -7.35
CA LYS A 11 -27.59 -7.44 -7.23
C LYS A 11 -28.25 -8.46 -6.30
N ARG A 12 -27.90 -9.75 -6.41
CA ARG A 12 -28.38 -10.80 -5.49
C ARG A 12 -27.91 -10.57 -4.07
N LEU A 13 -26.65 -10.15 -3.88
CA LEU A 13 -26.11 -9.87 -2.56
C LEU A 13 -26.84 -8.69 -1.88
N LEU A 14 -27.16 -7.64 -2.65
CA LEU A 14 -27.97 -6.52 -2.17
C LEU A 14 -29.39 -6.96 -1.80
N GLU A 15 -30.03 -7.77 -2.66
CA GLU A 15 -31.36 -8.33 -2.41
C GLU A 15 -31.39 -9.22 -1.15
N GLU A 16 -30.39 -10.08 -0.95
CA GLU A 16 -30.26 -10.92 0.27
C GLU A 16 -30.04 -10.09 1.54
N MET A 17 -29.35 -8.95 1.42
CA MET A 17 -29.10 -8.06 2.56
C MET A 17 -30.32 -7.20 2.90
N ASP A 18 -31.05 -6.71 1.89
CA ASP A 18 -32.34 -6.02 2.09
C ASP A 18 -33.36 -6.95 2.76
N GLU A 19 -33.45 -8.22 2.33
CA GLU A 19 -34.32 -9.21 2.99
C GLU A 19 -33.90 -9.50 4.44
N ALA A 20 -32.61 -9.47 4.75
CA ALA A 20 -32.12 -9.68 6.12
C ALA A 20 -32.39 -8.47 7.03
N ILE A 21 -32.39 -7.26 6.48
CA ILE A 21 -32.80 -6.02 7.16
C ILE A 21 -34.31 -6.03 7.41
N GLU A 22 -35.12 -6.40 6.42
CA GLU A 22 -36.58 -6.49 6.56
C GLU A 22 -37.01 -7.55 7.59
N ARG A 23 -36.23 -8.63 7.74
CA ARG A 23 -36.44 -9.66 8.76
C ARG A 23 -35.94 -9.27 10.15
N GLY A 24 -35.35 -8.08 10.31
CA GLY A 24 -34.82 -7.59 11.59
C GLY A 24 -33.61 -8.37 12.11
N GLN A 25 -32.92 -9.12 11.24
CA GLN A 25 -31.76 -9.95 11.59
C GLN A 25 -30.42 -9.21 11.47
N LEU A 26 -30.41 -8.10 10.73
CA LEU A 26 -29.27 -7.19 10.62
C LEU A 26 -29.71 -5.75 10.84
N ASP A 27 -28.95 -5.03 11.67
CA ASP A 27 -29.06 -3.59 11.81
C ASP A 27 -28.66 -2.92 10.47
N PRO A 28 -29.43 -1.96 9.93
CA PRO A 28 -29.12 -1.31 8.65
C PRO A 28 -27.70 -0.74 8.60
N ASP A 29 -27.22 -0.20 9.72
CA ASP A 29 -25.88 0.38 9.85
C ASP A 29 -24.77 -0.68 9.86
N GLU A 30 -25.05 -1.91 10.30
CA GLU A 30 -24.10 -3.03 10.27
C GLU A 30 -24.04 -3.67 8.88
N ALA A 31 -25.20 -3.78 8.21
CA ALA A 31 -25.31 -4.27 6.84
C ALA A 31 -24.55 -3.35 5.87
N TYR A 32 -24.74 -2.03 5.97
CA TYR A 32 -24.07 -1.04 5.12
C TYR A 32 -22.55 -1.05 5.34
N ARG A 33 -22.09 -1.15 6.59
CA ARG A 33 -20.66 -1.31 6.94
C ARG A 33 -20.05 -2.58 6.35
N LYS A 34 -20.76 -3.71 6.38
CA LYS A 34 -20.31 -4.97 5.77
C LYS A 34 -20.17 -4.89 4.26
N VAL A 35 -21.06 -4.15 3.56
CA VAL A 35 -20.99 -3.99 2.09
C VAL A 35 -19.82 -3.11 1.69
N ILE A 36 -19.65 -1.95 2.33
CA ILE A 36 -18.56 -1.02 2.01
C ILE A 36 -17.20 -1.66 2.34
N GLY A 37 -17.08 -2.30 3.51
CA GLY A 37 -15.86 -3.00 3.91
C GLY A 37 -15.50 -4.15 2.96
N ARG A 38 -16.48 -4.97 2.53
CA ARG A 38 -16.24 -6.04 1.55
C ARG A 38 -15.92 -5.53 0.15
N ALA A 39 -16.55 -4.44 -0.29
CA ALA A 39 -16.31 -3.88 -1.62
C ALA A 39 -14.91 -3.26 -1.75
N GLN A 40 -14.43 -2.59 -0.70
CA GLN A 40 -13.09 -1.98 -0.66
C GLN A 40 -11.97 -3.03 -0.51
N GLN A 41 -12.13 -4.05 0.34
CA GLN A 41 -11.13 -5.11 0.50
C GLN A 41 -11.01 -6.04 -0.72
N SER A 42 -12.11 -6.26 -1.47
CA SER A 42 -12.15 -7.26 -2.54
C SER A 42 -11.35 -6.90 -3.79
N LYS A 43 -11.33 -5.62 -4.19
CA LYS A 43 -10.65 -5.19 -5.43
C LYS A 43 -9.16 -4.91 -5.25
N VAL A 44 -8.78 -4.22 -4.17
CA VAL A 44 -7.36 -3.96 -3.89
C VAL A 44 -6.64 -5.27 -3.53
N GLY A 45 -7.31 -6.17 -2.80
CA GLY A 45 -6.84 -7.54 -2.59
C GLY A 45 -6.74 -8.34 -3.89
N ALA A 46 -7.66 -8.17 -4.83
CA ALA A 46 -7.59 -8.81 -6.14
C ALA A 46 -6.43 -8.26 -7.01
N GLU A 47 -6.17 -6.94 -6.99
CA GLU A 47 -5.04 -6.31 -7.69
C GLU A 47 -3.69 -6.72 -7.10
N LEU A 48 -3.57 -6.72 -5.78
CA LEU A 48 -2.39 -7.22 -5.08
C LEU A 48 -2.17 -8.70 -5.37
N SER A 49 -3.24 -9.49 -5.39
CA SER A 49 -3.19 -10.90 -5.77
C SER A 49 -2.77 -11.07 -7.24
N ASP A 50 -3.25 -10.24 -8.18
CA ASP A 50 -2.99 -10.43 -9.62
C ASP A 50 -1.54 -10.04 -9.98
N THR A 51 -1.03 -8.95 -9.40
CA THR A 51 0.38 -8.52 -9.55
C THR A 51 1.35 -9.50 -8.91
N THR A 52 1.06 -9.96 -7.68
CA THR A 52 1.83 -10.98 -6.99
C THR A 52 1.80 -12.30 -7.75
N MET A 53 0.61 -12.75 -8.16
CA MET A 53 0.43 -14.01 -8.89
C MET A 53 1.20 -14.00 -10.20
N ARG A 54 1.19 -12.89 -10.94
CA ARG A 54 1.95 -12.77 -12.19
C ARG A 54 3.46 -12.85 -11.97
N ARG A 55 3.99 -12.14 -10.97
CA ARG A 55 5.42 -12.16 -10.63
C ARG A 55 5.85 -13.55 -10.14
N VAL A 56 5.02 -14.20 -9.30
CA VAL A 56 5.24 -15.58 -8.84
C VAL A 56 5.22 -16.56 -10.01
N ILE A 57 4.23 -16.48 -10.90
CA ILE A 57 4.14 -17.35 -12.08
C ILE A 57 5.37 -17.17 -12.98
N THR A 58 5.82 -15.92 -13.16
CA THR A 58 7.02 -15.62 -13.97
C THR A 58 8.28 -16.19 -13.32
N GLY A 59 8.42 -16.06 -11.99
CA GLY A 59 9.49 -16.69 -11.22
C GLY A 59 9.47 -18.21 -11.32
N VAL A 60 8.29 -18.83 -11.23
CA VAL A 60 8.12 -20.28 -11.37
C VAL A 60 8.46 -20.76 -12.79
N PHE A 61 8.01 -20.06 -13.84
CA PHE A 61 8.40 -20.40 -15.22
C PHE A 61 9.90 -20.28 -15.43
N LEU A 62 10.51 -19.21 -14.92
CA LEU A 62 11.96 -19.01 -14.98
C LEU A 62 12.70 -20.16 -14.26
N MET A 63 12.22 -20.57 -13.08
CA MET A 63 12.76 -21.74 -12.37
C MET A 63 12.58 -23.02 -13.17
N ILE A 64 11.42 -23.26 -13.77
CA ILE A 64 11.17 -24.46 -14.59
C ILE A 64 12.10 -24.50 -15.80
N CYS A 65 12.46 -23.36 -16.38
CA CYS A 65 13.43 -23.30 -17.49
C CYS A 65 14.88 -23.47 -17.03
N LEU A 66 15.26 -22.85 -15.90
CA LEU A 66 16.65 -22.84 -15.44
C LEU A 66 17.06 -24.10 -14.69
N VAL A 67 16.15 -24.71 -13.92
CA VAL A 67 16.47 -25.93 -13.15
C VAL A 67 16.99 -27.04 -14.07
N PRO A 68 16.31 -27.44 -15.17
CA PRO A 68 16.82 -28.49 -16.05
C PRO A 68 18.16 -28.15 -16.71
N VAL A 69 18.40 -26.86 -17.02
CA VAL A 69 19.66 -26.41 -17.63
C VAL A 69 20.81 -26.48 -16.62
N LEU A 70 20.55 -26.12 -15.37
CA LEU A 70 21.54 -26.12 -14.29
C LEU A 70 21.72 -27.49 -13.63
N THR A 71 20.75 -28.40 -13.76
CA THR A 71 20.85 -29.79 -13.29
C THR A 71 21.28 -30.75 -14.39
N TYR A 72 21.59 -30.26 -15.59
CA TYR A 72 22.04 -31.12 -16.68
C TYR A 72 23.41 -31.69 -16.34
N HIS A 73 23.52 -33.02 -16.42
CA HIS A 73 24.78 -33.74 -16.32
C HIS A 73 24.86 -34.70 -17.50
N GLU A 74 25.95 -34.64 -18.25
CA GLU A 74 26.22 -35.62 -19.31
C GLU A 74 26.58 -36.96 -18.70
N VAL A 75 25.84 -38.02 -19.02
CA VAL A 75 26.20 -39.37 -18.58
C VAL A 75 27.30 -39.88 -19.48
N ASP A 76 28.55 -39.77 -19.03
CA ASP A 76 29.68 -40.33 -19.75
C ASP A 76 29.67 -41.87 -19.62
N ARG A 77 29.43 -42.56 -20.75
CA ARG A 77 29.45 -44.03 -20.83
C ARG A 77 30.73 -44.56 -21.47
N THR A 78 31.68 -43.68 -21.81
CA THR A 78 32.91 -44.07 -22.48
C THR A 78 33.75 -44.99 -21.59
N GLU A 79 33.74 -44.78 -20.27
CA GLU A 79 34.42 -45.65 -19.29
C GLU A 79 33.94 -47.09 -19.40
N GLY A 80 32.65 -47.36 -19.16
CA GLY A 80 32.09 -48.71 -19.24
C GLY A 80 32.18 -49.36 -20.64
N TYR A 81 32.03 -48.58 -21.72
CA TYR A 81 32.17 -49.13 -23.08
C TYR A 81 33.61 -49.53 -23.41
N SER A 82 34.57 -48.66 -23.06
CA SER A 82 36.00 -48.92 -23.31
C SER A 82 36.52 -50.08 -22.45
N MET A 83 36.03 -50.18 -21.22
CA MET A 83 36.29 -51.28 -20.29
C MET A 83 35.73 -52.62 -20.79
N ALA A 84 34.51 -52.62 -21.32
CA ALA A 84 33.91 -53.80 -21.96
C ALA A 84 34.67 -54.27 -23.20
N LEU A 85 35.18 -53.33 -24.01
CA LEU A 85 36.00 -53.65 -25.17
C LEU A 85 37.34 -54.26 -24.75
N LEU A 86 38.00 -53.71 -23.71
CA LEU A 86 39.22 -54.26 -23.16
C LEU A 86 39.02 -55.67 -22.57
N GLN A 87 37.91 -55.89 -21.86
CA GLN A 87 37.53 -57.22 -21.36
C GLN A 87 37.32 -58.22 -22.51
N ALA A 88 36.69 -57.82 -23.61
CA ALA A 88 36.50 -58.67 -24.78
C ALA A 88 37.82 -59.08 -25.45
N PHE A 89 38.84 -58.22 -25.41
CA PHE A 89 40.21 -58.57 -25.83
C PHE A 89 40.89 -59.52 -24.82
N ASN A 90 40.68 -59.29 -23.53
CA ASN A 90 41.20 -60.16 -22.46
C ASN A 90 40.67 -61.60 -22.59
N ALA A 91 39.36 -61.75 -22.83
CA ALA A 91 38.70 -63.05 -23.01
C ALA A 91 39.22 -63.87 -24.22
N ARG A 92 39.81 -63.20 -25.23
CA ARG A 92 40.43 -63.85 -26.40
C ARG A 92 41.84 -64.39 -26.13
N ASN A 93 42.45 -64.01 -25.01
CA ASN A 93 43.73 -64.54 -24.51
C ASN A 93 44.93 -64.44 -25.48
N GLU A 94 44.99 -63.39 -26.30
CA GLU A 94 46.14 -63.11 -27.17
C GLU A 94 47.15 -62.23 -26.43
N SER A 95 48.21 -62.83 -25.88
CA SER A 95 49.14 -62.14 -24.96
C SER A 95 49.81 -60.88 -25.53
N ALA A 96 50.17 -60.87 -26.82
CA ALA A 96 50.82 -59.72 -27.46
C ALA A 96 49.82 -58.61 -27.85
N ALA A 97 48.63 -58.98 -28.34
CA ALA A 97 47.59 -58.01 -28.71
C ALA A 97 46.95 -57.38 -27.47
N LEU A 98 46.77 -58.16 -26.40
CA LEU A 98 46.24 -57.70 -25.12
C LEU A 98 47.15 -56.67 -24.46
N GLU A 99 48.46 -56.89 -24.47
CA GLU A 99 49.43 -55.97 -23.87
C GLU A 99 49.45 -54.63 -24.61
N LEU A 100 49.42 -54.66 -25.95
CA LEU A 100 49.30 -53.44 -26.75
C LEU A 100 47.96 -52.74 -26.53
N ALA A 101 46.85 -53.49 -26.44
CA ALA A 101 45.52 -52.93 -26.20
C ALA A 101 45.43 -52.26 -24.82
N ALA A 102 45.95 -52.90 -23.77
CA ALA A 102 45.97 -52.36 -22.42
C ALA A 102 46.89 -51.13 -22.30
N GLN A 103 48.06 -51.15 -22.93
CA GLN A 103 48.96 -49.98 -22.97
C GLN A 103 48.34 -48.80 -23.73
N ARG A 104 47.68 -49.06 -24.86
CA ARG A 104 46.98 -48.01 -25.63
C ARG A 104 45.76 -47.47 -24.88
N PHE A 105 45.04 -48.32 -24.17
CA PHE A 105 43.93 -47.94 -23.31
C PHE A 105 44.40 -47.02 -22.18
N ALA A 106 45.43 -47.43 -21.44
CA ALA A 106 46.05 -46.62 -20.39
C ALA A 106 46.57 -45.28 -20.93
N ALA A 107 47.30 -45.29 -22.05
CA ALA A 107 47.80 -44.07 -22.67
C ALA A 107 46.67 -43.13 -23.15
N SER A 108 45.58 -43.68 -23.69
CA SER A 108 44.43 -42.87 -24.14
C SER A 108 43.73 -42.14 -23.00
N LEU A 109 43.76 -42.71 -21.80
CA LEU A 109 43.14 -42.17 -20.59
C LEU A 109 44.12 -41.37 -19.70
N ALA A 110 45.42 -41.44 -19.98
CA ALA A 110 46.45 -40.65 -19.32
C ALA A 110 46.55 -39.20 -19.85
N GLU A 111 46.23 -38.96 -21.13
CA GLU A 111 46.45 -37.65 -21.79
C GLU A 111 45.19 -36.82 -22.09
N HIS A 112 43.97 -37.37 -22.00
CA HIS A 112 42.77 -36.70 -22.55
C HIS A 112 41.94 -35.84 -21.55
N GLY A 113 42.51 -35.39 -20.43
CA GLY A 113 41.77 -34.50 -19.51
C GLY A 113 42.63 -33.73 -18.51
N THR A 114 42.57 -32.40 -18.59
CA THR A 114 42.86 -31.37 -17.55
C THR A 114 44.10 -31.47 -16.64
N GLY A 115 45.03 -32.41 -16.85
CA GLY A 115 46.30 -32.51 -16.11
C GLY A 115 46.30 -33.49 -14.94
N GLU A 116 45.21 -34.21 -14.69
CA GLU A 116 45.13 -35.35 -13.77
C GLU A 116 44.58 -36.54 -14.59
N GLY A 117 45.29 -37.68 -14.62
CA GLY A 117 44.90 -38.85 -15.43
C GLY A 117 43.49 -39.33 -15.09
N ARG A 118 42.74 -39.82 -16.09
CA ARG A 118 41.36 -40.30 -15.91
C ARG A 118 41.29 -41.72 -15.35
N LEU A 119 42.38 -42.49 -15.47
CA LEU A 119 42.52 -43.88 -15.04
C LEU A 119 43.62 -43.99 -13.99
N PHE A 120 43.29 -44.49 -12.80
CA PHE A 120 44.23 -44.61 -11.67
C PHE A 120 44.67 -46.05 -11.39
N TYR A 121 43.85 -47.03 -11.73
CA TYR A 121 44.17 -48.44 -11.53
C TYR A 121 43.65 -49.27 -12.70
N LEU A 122 44.47 -50.21 -13.19
CA LEU A 122 44.08 -51.18 -14.20
C LEU A 122 44.79 -52.52 -13.98
N ALA A 123 44.02 -53.58 -13.75
CA ALA A 123 44.53 -54.94 -13.60
C ALA A 123 43.73 -55.95 -14.44
N LEU A 124 44.44 -56.90 -15.05
CA LEU A 124 43.85 -57.97 -15.85
C LEU A 124 44.25 -59.36 -15.33
N GLN A 125 43.27 -60.24 -15.18
CA GLN A 125 43.43 -61.68 -14.85
C GLN A 125 43.02 -62.55 -16.05
N PRO A 126 43.57 -63.78 -16.22
CA PRO A 126 44.38 -64.58 -15.28
C PRO A 126 45.90 -64.30 -15.27
N GLY A 127 46.36 -63.20 -15.86
CA GLY A 127 47.80 -62.84 -15.90
C GLY A 127 48.37 -62.14 -14.66
N ASN A 128 47.53 -61.73 -13.70
CA ASN A 128 47.89 -60.84 -12.58
C ASN A 128 48.76 -59.64 -13.02
N ARG A 129 48.45 -59.08 -14.20
CA ARG A 129 49.20 -57.98 -14.80
C ARG A 129 48.54 -56.67 -14.42
N THR A 130 49.24 -55.85 -13.66
CA THR A 130 48.89 -54.46 -13.39
C THR A 130 49.53 -53.57 -14.46
N TYR A 131 48.71 -52.73 -15.09
CA TYR A 131 49.14 -51.82 -16.16
C TYR A 131 49.23 -50.37 -15.68
N VAL A 132 48.40 -50.00 -14.71
CA VAL A 132 48.39 -48.70 -14.03
C VAL A 132 48.13 -48.95 -12.56
N ASP A 133 48.93 -48.34 -11.70
CA ASP A 133 48.83 -48.42 -10.23
C ASP A 133 49.29 -47.09 -9.65
N GLU A 134 48.41 -46.09 -9.71
CA GLU A 134 48.61 -44.77 -9.12
C GLU A 134 47.92 -44.68 -7.76
N ASP A 135 48.45 -43.88 -6.84
CA ASP A 135 47.79 -43.64 -5.55
C ASP A 135 46.53 -42.78 -5.75
N TYR A 136 45.37 -43.36 -5.47
CA TYR A 136 44.06 -42.70 -5.53
C TYR A 136 43.39 -42.58 -4.15
N SER A 137 44.13 -42.78 -3.05
CA SER A 137 43.59 -42.70 -1.67
C SER A 137 43.05 -41.31 -1.28
N TRP A 138 43.47 -40.28 -2.00
CA TRP A 138 43.03 -38.90 -1.83
C TRP A 138 41.70 -38.59 -2.55
N LEU A 139 41.22 -39.49 -3.43
CA LEU A 139 39.94 -39.36 -4.10
C LEU A 139 38.79 -39.72 -3.14
N ARG A 140 37.72 -38.94 -3.14
CA ARG A 140 36.53 -39.26 -2.34
C ARG A 140 35.77 -40.41 -2.99
N ALA A 141 35.04 -41.20 -2.19
CA ALA A 141 34.21 -42.30 -2.70
C ALA A 141 33.16 -41.87 -3.75
N VAL A 142 32.75 -40.60 -3.77
CA VAL A 142 31.82 -40.04 -4.78
C VAL A 142 32.52 -39.61 -6.08
N GLU A 143 33.85 -39.45 -6.04
CA GLU A 143 34.68 -39.05 -7.19
C GLU A 143 35.34 -40.27 -7.85
N LEU A 144 35.05 -41.47 -7.36
CA LEU A 144 35.68 -42.71 -7.78
C LEU A 144 34.64 -43.61 -8.45
N ASN A 145 34.95 -44.08 -9.65
CA ASN A 145 34.17 -45.09 -10.35
C ASN A 145 35.02 -46.36 -10.46
N GLU A 146 34.65 -47.39 -9.70
CA GLU A 146 35.32 -48.69 -9.71
C GLU A 146 34.48 -49.68 -10.51
N GLU A 147 35.04 -50.18 -11.60
CA GLU A 147 34.40 -51.19 -12.45
C GLU A 147 35.18 -52.50 -12.44
N LEU A 148 34.46 -53.60 -12.20
CA LEU A 148 34.98 -54.96 -12.27
C LEU A 148 34.13 -55.76 -13.25
N LEU A 149 34.72 -56.14 -14.38
CA LEU A 149 34.11 -57.04 -15.36
C LEU A 149 34.72 -58.43 -15.21
N VAL A 150 33.86 -59.45 -15.15
CA VAL A 150 34.27 -60.86 -15.02
C VAL A 150 33.62 -61.67 -16.12
N ASP A 151 34.42 -62.40 -16.88
CA ASP A 151 33.97 -63.36 -17.90
C ASP A 151 34.76 -64.68 -17.75
N GLY A 152 34.17 -65.64 -17.06
CA GLY A 152 34.81 -66.92 -16.74
C GLY A 152 36.09 -66.75 -15.91
N ALA A 153 37.24 -67.15 -16.47
CA ALA A 153 38.55 -67.04 -15.83
C ALA A 153 39.24 -65.67 -16.05
N TYR A 154 38.61 -64.78 -16.82
CA TYR A 154 39.17 -63.47 -17.18
C TYR A 154 38.45 -62.37 -16.40
N SER A 155 39.21 -61.51 -15.74
CA SER A 155 38.66 -60.30 -15.11
C SER A 155 39.46 -59.07 -15.52
N THR A 156 38.78 -57.96 -15.74
CA THR A 156 39.39 -56.64 -15.91
C THR A 156 38.84 -55.77 -14.79
N HIS A 157 39.74 -55.17 -14.03
CA HIS A 157 39.43 -54.29 -12.91
C HIS A 157 40.05 -52.94 -13.19
N ALA A 158 39.23 -51.89 -13.16
CA ALA A 158 39.66 -50.52 -13.44
C ALA A 158 39.04 -49.52 -12.47
N VAL A 159 39.82 -48.50 -12.10
CA VAL A 159 39.37 -47.39 -11.26
C VAL A 159 39.55 -46.08 -12.03
N PHE A 160 38.44 -45.37 -12.22
CA PHE A 160 38.37 -44.10 -12.94
C PHE A 160 38.07 -42.93 -11.99
N SER A 161 38.52 -41.73 -12.38
CA SER A 161 38.22 -40.48 -11.68
C SER A 161 37.06 -39.73 -12.31
N LEU A 162 36.01 -39.52 -11.52
CA LEU A 162 34.86 -38.68 -11.83
C LEU A 162 35.01 -37.25 -11.29
N ARG A 163 36.17 -36.91 -10.71
CA ARG A 163 36.42 -35.59 -10.09
C ARG A 163 36.04 -34.41 -11.01
N PRO A 164 36.37 -34.38 -12.31
CA PRO A 164 35.97 -33.28 -13.19
C PRO A 164 34.44 -33.11 -13.27
N GLN A 165 33.71 -34.21 -13.38
CA GLN A 165 32.25 -34.23 -13.48
C GLN A 165 31.59 -33.82 -12.16
N VAL A 166 32.11 -34.32 -11.04
CA VAL A 166 31.61 -33.98 -9.69
C VAL A 166 31.87 -32.50 -9.37
N VAL A 167 33.03 -31.96 -9.76
CA VAL A 167 33.37 -30.54 -9.55
C VAL A 167 32.48 -29.63 -10.39
N GLU A 168 32.29 -29.94 -11.67
CA GLU A 168 31.38 -29.18 -12.55
C GLU A 168 29.94 -29.20 -12.02
N SER A 169 29.46 -30.38 -11.60
CA SER A 169 28.15 -30.55 -10.97
C SER A 169 28.02 -29.76 -9.67
N ALA A 170 29.06 -29.70 -8.86
CA ALA A 170 29.08 -28.90 -7.64
C ALA A 170 29.02 -27.40 -7.95
N TYR A 171 29.72 -26.92 -8.99
CA TYR A 171 29.63 -25.53 -9.43
C TYR A 171 28.23 -25.16 -9.91
N LEU A 172 27.61 -26.00 -10.75
CA LEU A 172 26.25 -25.78 -11.24
C LEU A 172 25.21 -25.87 -10.10
N GLY A 173 25.38 -26.80 -9.17
CA GLY A 173 24.55 -26.92 -7.97
C GLY A 173 24.65 -25.71 -7.05
N MET A 174 25.86 -25.20 -6.81
CA MET A 174 26.06 -23.94 -6.06
C MET A 174 25.40 -22.76 -6.76
N LEU A 175 25.57 -22.62 -8.08
CA LEU A 175 24.94 -21.56 -8.87
C LEU A 175 23.41 -21.64 -8.78
N LEU A 176 22.82 -22.83 -8.86
CA LEU A 176 21.38 -23.05 -8.70
C LEU A 176 20.91 -22.58 -7.33
N THR A 177 21.58 -22.96 -6.24
CA THR A 177 21.18 -22.55 -4.89
C THR A 177 21.21 -21.04 -4.68
N VAL A 178 22.27 -20.37 -5.18
CA VAL A 178 22.39 -18.90 -5.15
C VAL A 178 21.27 -18.24 -5.95
N PHE A 179 20.96 -18.78 -7.12
CA PHE A 179 19.89 -18.28 -7.97
C PHE A 179 18.52 -18.41 -7.30
N VAL A 180 18.20 -19.57 -6.69
CA VAL A 180 16.93 -19.78 -5.97
C VAL A 180 16.81 -18.80 -4.80
N LEU A 181 17.88 -18.60 -4.04
CA LEU A 181 17.90 -17.68 -2.90
C LEU A 181 17.66 -16.24 -3.36
N PHE A 182 18.30 -15.82 -4.46
CA PHE A 182 18.08 -14.51 -5.07
C PHE A 182 16.61 -14.31 -5.51
N MET A 183 16.02 -15.31 -6.16
CA MET A 183 14.61 -15.27 -6.60
C MET A 183 13.64 -15.15 -5.42
N LEU A 184 13.89 -15.88 -4.32
CA LEU A 184 13.08 -15.79 -3.10
C LEU A 184 13.14 -14.39 -2.47
N VAL A 185 14.35 -13.81 -2.35
CA VAL A 185 14.52 -12.46 -1.80
C VAL A 185 13.82 -11.43 -2.67
N LEU A 186 13.98 -11.49 -3.98
CA LEU A 186 13.30 -10.58 -4.91
C LEU A 186 11.78 -10.71 -4.81
N GLY A 187 11.27 -11.94 -4.68
CA GLY A 187 9.84 -12.20 -4.49
C GLY A 187 9.29 -11.54 -3.22
N VAL A 188 10.00 -11.66 -2.10
CA VAL A 188 9.60 -11.03 -0.83
C VAL A 188 9.65 -9.51 -0.92
N LEU A 189 10.73 -8.95 -1.47
CA LEU A 189 10.90 -7.49 -1.59
C LEU A 189 9.81 -6.87 -2.48
N THR A 190 9.50 -7.50 -3.61
CA THR A 190 8.48 -7.00 -4.53
C THR A 190 7.07 -7.13 -3.96
N PHE A 191 6.76 -8.23 -3.26
CA PHE A 191 5.48 -8.38 -2.57
C PHE A 191 5.28 -7.34 -1.47
N ASN A 192 6.29 -7.14 -0.63
CA ASN A 192 6.20 -6.18 0.47
C ASN A 192 6.04 -4.74 -0.05
N ALA A 193 6.76 -4.38 -1.11
CA ALA A 193 6.63 -3.07 -1.74
C ALA A 193 5.23 -2.84 -2.36
N ASP A 194 4.64 -3.86 -2.99
CA ASP A 194 3.29 -3.76 -3.55
C ASP A 194 2.24 -3.60 -2.43
N ALA A 195 2.36 -4.36 -1.34
CA ALA A 195 1.47 -4.24 -0.18
C ALA A 195 1.54 -2.85 0.47
N GLN A 196 2.75 -2.32 0.61
CA GLN A 196 2.96 -0.99 1.15
C GLN A 196 2.33 0.09 0.26
N ARG A 197 2.55 0.05 -1.04
CA ARG A 197 2.08 1.08 -1.98
C ARG A 197 0.57 1.03 -2.24
N LEU A 198 0.01 -0.17 -2.38
CA LEU A 198 -1.39 -0.32 -2.78
C LEU A 198 -2.37 -0.22 -1.60
N VAL A 199 -1.95 -0.59 -0.40
CA VAL A 199 -2.86 -0.74 0.75
C VAL A 199 -2.44 0.09 1.95
N LEU A 200 -1.21 -0.09 2.45
CA LEU A 200 -0.82 0.50 3.74
C LEU A 200 -0.65 2.01 3.65
N ALA A 201 0.11 2.53 2.68
CA ALA A 201 0.38 3.96 2.57
C ALA A 201 -0.88 4.81 2.35
N PRO A 202 -1.85 4.43 1.48
CA PRO A 202 -3.11 5.18 1.38
C PRO A 202 -3.93 5.15 2.68
N ILE A 203 -3.94 4.04 3.42
CA ILE A 203 -4.66 3.94 4.70
C ILE A 203 -4.00 4.83 5.76
N GLU A 204 -2.67 4.86 5.82
CA GLU A 204 -1.91 5.74 6.71
C GLU A 204 -2.28 7.21 6.45
N ARG A 205 -2.27 7.66 5.19
CA ARG A 205 -2.67 9.03 4.83
C ARG A 205 -4.12 9.34 5.16
N MET A 206 -5.04 8.41 4.91
CA MET A 206 -6.44 8.59 5.32
C MET A 206 -6.58 8.74 6.83
N MET A 207 -5.84 7.96 7.61
CA MET A 207 -5.83 8.04 9.06
C MET A 207 -5.22 9.36 9.56
N GLU A 208 -4.11 9.80 8.97
CA GLU A 208 -3.49 11.10 9.28
C GLU A 208 -4.46 12.26 9.01
N ILE A 209 -5.18 12.25 7.88
CA ILE A 209 -6.20 13.27 7.58
C ILE A 209 -7.29 13.25 8.64
N VAL A 210 -7.78 12.07 9.02
CA VAL A 210 -8.86 11.93 10.02
C VAL A 210 -8.41 12.35 11.42
N GLU A 211 -7.19 12.02 11.81
CA GLU A 211 -6.57 12.44 13.08
C GLU A 211 -6.37 13.96 13.10
N ALA A 212 -5.84 14.54 12.03
CA ALA A 212 -5.69 16.00 11.90
C ALA A 212 -7.03 16.75 11.98
N ILE A 213 -8.12 16.18 11.46
CA ILE A 213 -9.47 16.75 11.57
C ILE A 213 -9.99 16.67 13.02
N SER A 214 -9.65 15.61 13.75
CA SER A 214 -10.02 15.48 15.16
C SER A 214 -9.35 16.56 16.01
N GLU A 215 -8.08 16.87 15.73
CA GLU A 215 -7.32 17.91 16.44
C GLU A 215 -7.74 19.33 16.04
N ASP A 216 -7.79 19.63 14.74
CA ASP A 216 -8.23 20.93 14.23
C ASP A 216 -9.04 20.80 12.91
N PRO A 217 -10.38 20.80 13.01
CA PRO A 217 -11.28 20.69 11.85
C PRO A 217 -11.35 21.97 10.99
N LEU A 218 -10.64 23.05 11.36
CA LEU A 218 -10.51 24.25 10.53
C LEU A 218 -9.27 24.23 9.62
N THR A 219 -8.38 23.24 9.76
CA THR A 219 -7.17 23.12 8.96
C THR A 219 -7.50 23.04 7.47
N ASP A 220 -6.70 23.72 6.64
CA ASP A 220 -6.84 23.68 5.18
C ASP A 220 -5.99 22.60 4.54
N PHE A 221 -6.63 21.47 4.24
CA PHE A 221 -6.01 20.32 3.61
C PHE A 221 -5.88 20.46 2.08
N SER A 222 -6.26 21.59 1.49
CA SER A 222 -6.08 21.88 0.06
C SER A 222 -4.60 21.87 -0.38
N HIS A 223 -3.67 22.04 0.57
CA HIS A 223 -2.24 21.94 0.32
C HIS A 223 -1.76 20.51 0.04
N LEU A 224 -2.45 19.48 0.56
CA LEU A 224 -2.15 18.08 0.29
C LEU A 224 -2.49 17.69 -1.16
N GLU A 225 -3.44 18.39 -1.79
CA GLU A 225 -3.73 18.24 -3.22
C GLU A 225 -2.61 18.82 -4.11
N ARG A 226 -1.88 19.84 -3.62
CA ARG A 226 -0.85 20.57 -4.39
C ARG A 226 0.53 19.92 -4.35
N GLU A 227 0.88 19.23 -3.29
CA GLU A 227 2.22 18.62 -3.18
C GLU A 227 2.36 17.39 -4.09
N GLU A 228 1.29 16.65 -4.42
CA GLU A 228 1.37 15.52 -5.36
C GLU A 228 1.25 15.93 -6.84
N GLU A 229 0.62 17.06 -7.21
CA GLU A 229 0.76 17.64 -8.57
C GLU A 229 2.15 18.30 -8.79
N GLY A 230 2.93 18.49 -7.71
CA GLY A 230 4.27 19.09 -7.73
C GLY A 230 5.42 18.14 -8.08
N GLY A 231 5.16 16.86 -8.37
CA GLY A 231 6.16 15.85 -8.74
C GLY A 231 6.69 15.92 -10.18
N GLY A 232 6.38 16.97 -10.93
CA GLY A 232 6.90 17.21 -12.27
C GLY A 232 6.75 18.68 -12.64
N GLY A 233 7.86 19.43 -12.62
CA GLY A 233 7.87 20.83 -12.98
C GLY A 233 7.31 21.07 -14.40
N GLY A 234 6.21 21.81 -14.48
CA GLY A 234 5.68 22.38 -15.72
C GLY A 234 5.24 23.82 -15.47
N PRO A 235 5.64 24.79 -16.32
CA PRO A 235 5.32 26.20 -16.09
C PRO A 235 3.93 26.59 -16.63
N SER A 236 3.47 27.72 -16.09
CA SER A 236 2.27 28.54 -16.39
C SER A 236 1.44 28.29 -17.69
N PRO A 237 0.12 28.61 -17.69
CA PRO A 237 -0.91 28.07 -18.60
C PRO A 237 -0.84 28.46 -20.08
N SER A 238 0.17 29.23 -20.52
CA SER A 238 0.24 29.75 -21.89
C SER A 238 1.09 28.90 -22.85
N GLY A 239 1.97 28.02 -22.33
CA GLY A 239 2.84 27.15 -23.13
C GLY A 239 2.30 25.75 -23.43
N ALA A 240 1.27 25.30 -22.69
CA ALA A 240 0.80 23.91 -22.68
C ALA A 240 0.35 23.36 -24.05
N ARG A 241 -0.12 24.23 -24.96
CA ARG A 241 -0.55 23.78 -26.30
C ARG A 241 0.59 23.41 -27.24
N ALA A 242 1.76 24.05 -27.10
CA ALA A 242 2.89 23.79 -27.99
C ALA A 242 3.63 22.49 -27.60
N GLU A 243 3.73 22.21 -26.30
CA GLU A 243 4.41 21.01 -25.77
C GLU A 243 3.57 19.74 -25.90
N VAL A 244 2.24 19.83 -25.71
CA VAL A 244 1.32 18.71 -25.95
C VAL A 244 1.35 18.29 -27.44
N LEU A 245 1.46 19.26 -28.36
CA LEU A 245 1.57 18.97 -29.79
C LEU A 245 2.94 18.36 -30.15
N ALA A 246 4.01 18.81 -29.52
CA ALA A 246 5.35 18.23 -29.69
C ALA A 246 5.45 16.81 -29.11
N GLY A 247 4.77 16.53 -27.99
CA GLY A 247 4.67 15.20 -27.39
C GLY A 247 3.85 14.23 -28.25
N LEU A 248 2.76 14.69 -28.86
CA LEU A 248 1.94 13.91 -29.79
C LEU A 248 2.69 13.55 -31.08
N LEU A 249 3.55 14.46 -31.58
CA LEU A 249 4.39 14.18 -32.74
C LEU A 249 5.50 13.18 -32.44
N LYS A 250 6.06 13.19 -31.22
CA LYS A 250 7.09 12.22 -30.80
C LYS A 250 6.56 10.80 -30.64
N HIS A 251 5.32 10.65 -30.18
CA HIS A 251 4.67 9.34 -30.06
C HIS A 251 4.22 8.75 -31.41
N ALA A 252 4.07 9.57 -32.46
CA ALA A 252 3.74 9.09 -33.80
C ALA A 252 4.94 8.46 -34.55
N GLU A 253 6.19 8.71 -34.12
CA GLU A 253 7.38 8.10 -34.71
C GLU A 253 7.77 6.75 -34.08
N GLU A 254 7.25 6.41 -32.89
CA GLU A 254 7.61 5.18 -32.16
C GLU A 254 6.61 4.01 -32.33
N GLU A 255 5.48 4.20 -33.04
CA GLU A 255 4.52 3.10 -33.34
C GLU A 255 5.00 2.17 -34.48
N GLY A 256 6.26 1.76 -34.42
CA GLY A 256 6.89 0.75 -35.28
C GLY A 256 7.47 -0.41 -34.48
N GLY A 257 6.74 -0.97 -33.52
CA GLY A 257 7.22 -2.13 -32.76
C GLY A 257 6.19 -2.70 -31.78
N GLY A 258 5.57 -3.82 -32.13
CA GLY A 258 4.47 -4.42 -31.39
C GLY A 258 4.87 -5.12 -30.08
N GLY A 259 3.95 -5.06 -29.11
CA GLY A 259 3.84 -6.02 -27.99
C GLY A 259 3.91 -5.40 -26.60
N GLY A 260 2.76 -5.24 -25.93
CA GLY A 260 2.72 -5.02 -24.47
C GLY A 260 1.80 -3.91 -23.92
N ALA A 261 0.64 -3.63 -24.51
CA ALA A 261 -0.23 -2.52 -24.09
C ALA A 261 -1.35 -2.89 -23.08
N GLY A 262 -1.43 -4.14 -22.61
CA GLY A 262 -2.56 -4.60 -21.78
C GLY A 262 -2.43 -4.40 -20.27
N ASP A 263 -1.22 -4.11 -19.76
CA ASP A 263 -0.90 -4.35 -18.34
C ASP A 263 -0.76 -3.09 -17.48
N LYS A 264 -0.38 -1.96 -18.07
CA LYS A 264 -0.27 -0.68 -17.34
C LYS A 264 -1.63 -0.07 -16.98
N SER A 265 -2.70 -0.48 -17.66
CA SER A 265 -4.05 0.06 -17.48
C SER A 265 -4.75 -0.40 -16.20
N LYS A 266 -4.37 -1.53 -15.60
CA LYS A 266 -5.09 -2.12 -14.45
C LYS A 266 -4.50 -1.77 -13.08
N ALA A 267 -3.17 -1.78 -12.96
CA ALA A 267 -2.48 -1.28 -11.75
C ALA A 267 -2.89 0.18 -11.43
N GLN A 268 -3.15 0.97 -12.47
CA GLN A 268 -3.63 2.34 -12.34
C GLN A 268 -5.04 2.44 -11.72
N THR A 269 -5.88 1.40 -11.85
CA THR A 269 -7.27 1.43 -11.33
C THR A 269 -7.38 1.22 -9.82
N GLY A 270 -6.53 0.38 -9.21
CA GLY A 270 -6.55 0.15 -7.76
C GLY A 270 -6.06 1.37 -6.98
N GLU A 271 -4.93 1.95 -7.41
CA GLU A 271 -4.40 3.21 -6.91
C GLU A 271 -5.38 4.38 -7.15
N TYR A 272 -6.12 4.34 -8.27
CA TYR A 272 -7.16 5.34 -8.55
C TYR A 272 -8.35 5.27 -7.59
N GLU A 273 -8.81 4.08 -7.18
CA GLU A 273 -9.93 3.95 -6.22
C GLU A 273 -9.53 4.41 -4.81
N THR A 274 -8.33 4.07 -4.31
CA THR A 274 -7.84 4.56 -3.01
C THR A 274 -7.61 6.07 -3.03
N ARG A 275 -7.03 6.62 -4.11
CA ARG A 275 -6.93 8.06 -4.32
C ARG A 275 -8.29 8.75 -4.43
N LEU A 276 -9.26 8.11 -5.08
CA LEU A 276 -10.62 8.65 -5.17
C LEU A 276 -11.25 8.76 -3.78
N LEU A 277 -11.06 7.76 -2.92
CA LEU A 277 -11.53 7.79 -1.54
C LEU A 277 -10.81 8.87 -0.73
N GLU A 278 -9.48 8.98 -0.87
CA GLU A 278 -8.66 10.01 -0.21
C GLU A 278 -9.17 11.41 -0.60
N ASN A 279 -9.32 11.67 -1.90
CA ASN A 279 -9.89 12.92 -2.41
C ASN A 279 -11.34 13.14 -1.96
N THR A 280 -12.13 12.08 -1.83
CA THR A 280 -13.52 12.18 -1.35
C THR A 280 -13.55 12.57 0.12
N ILE A 281 -12.68 11.99 0.95
CA ILE A 281 -12.53 12.35 2.36
C ILE A 281 -12.09 13.82 2.44
N THR A 282 -11.05 14.23 1.73
CA THR A 282 -10.60 15.64 1.70
C THR A 282 -11.70 16.61 1.30
N LYS A 283 -12.50 16.26 0.27
CA LYS A 283 -13.64 17.08 -0.15
C LYS A 283 -14.76 17.13 0.88
N ILE A 284 -15.12 16.00 1.48
CA ILE A 284 -16.10 15.94 2.57
C ILE A 284 -15.63 16.81 3.72
N THR A 285 -14.36 16.73 4.11
CA THR A 285 -13.75 17.56 5.14
C THR A 285 -13.79 19.05 4.77
N GLY A 286 -13.47 19.41 3.53
CA GLY A 286 -13.58 20.80 3.06
C GLY A 286 -15.02 21.32 3.10
N LEU A 287 -16.00 20.49 2.70
CA LEU A 287 -17.42 20.79 2.81
C LEU A 287 -17.87 20.93 4.26
N LEU A 288 -17.42 20.04 5.16
CA LEU A 288 -17.68 20.12 6.59
C LEU A 288 -17.13 21.43 7.17
N ARG A 289 -15.90 21.82 6.82
CA ARG A 289 -15.30 23.08 7.27
C ARG A 289 -16.17 24.28 6.88
N VAL A 290 -16.60 24.35 5.62
CA VAL A 290 -17.42 25.45 5.10
C VAL A 290 -18.81 25.46 5.74
N GLY A 291 -19.42 24.28 5.94
CA GLY A 291 -20.78 24.15 6.48
C GLY A 291 -20.87 24.44 7.98
N PHE A 292 -19.84 24.12 8.75
CA PHE A 292 -19.85 24.21 10.22
C PHE A 292 -19.12 25.46 10.76
N GLY A 293 -18.18 26.01 10.01
CA GLY A 293 -17.44 27.21 10.41
C GLY A 293 -16.72 27.07 11.77
N VAL A 294 -16.33 28.20 12.35
CA VAL A 294 -15.56 28.25 13.61
C VAL A 294 -16.35 27.69 14.81
N ALA A 295 -17.67 27.86 14.82
CA ALA A 295 -18.52 27.39 15.92
C ALA A 295 -18.80 25.88 15.84
N GLY A 296 -18.94 25.33 14.64
CA GLY A 296 -19.21 23.91 14.43
C GLY A 296 -17.94 23.03 14.41
N ALA A 297 -16.77 23.63 14.19
CA ALA A 297 -15.48 22.97 14.35
C ALA A 297 -15.34 22.25 15.71
N ALA A 298 -15.67 22.94 16.82
CA ALA A 298 -15.63 22.35 18.15
C ALA A 298 -16.65 21.20 18.36
N ILE A 299 -17.74 21.19 17.59
CA ILE A 299 -18.74 20.12 17.60
C ILE A 299 -18.23 18.91 16.82
N ILE A 300 -17.65 19.13 15.62
CA ILE A 300 -17.09 18.06 14.78
C ILE A 300 -15.96 17.34 15.50
N SER A 301 -14.99 18.07 16.06
CA SER A 301 -13.86 17.48 16.80
C SER A 301 -14.35 16.57 17.95
N LYS A 302 -15.39 16.99 18.66
CA LYS A 302 -15.99 16.19 19.74
C LYS A 302 -16.77 14.97 19.22
N ASN A 303 -17.37 15.07 18.04
CA ASN A 303 -18.13 14.00 17.40
C ASN A 303 -17.22 12.98 16.69
N ILE A 304 -15.99 13.36 16.36
CA ILE A 304 -14.94 12.45 15.87
C ILE A 304 -14.19 11.91 17.08
N SER A 305 -14.70 10.83 17.67
CA SER A 305 -14.03 10.17 18.79
C SER A 305 -12.95 9.23 18.27
N VAL A 306 -11.69 9.52 18.61
CA VAL A 306 -10.60 8.54 18.53
C VAL A 306 -10.84 7.56 19.66
N THR A 307 -11.41 6.40 19.34
CA THR A 307 -11.48 5.27 20.29
C THR A 307 -10.18 4.48 20.18
N ASP A 308 -9.62 4.01 21.30
CA ASP A 308 -8.32 3.29 21.42
C ASP A 308 -8.12 2.05 20.51
N SER A 309 -9.09 1.71 19.69
CA SER A 309 -9.08 0.59 18.76
C SER A 309 -9.21 1.08 17.32
N SER A 310 -8.09 1.48 16.70
CA SER A 310 -7.77 1.56 15.25
C SER A 310 -8.84 2.05 14.24
N SER A 311 -9.96 2.60 14.69
CA SER A 311 -11.05 3.09 13.86
C SER A 311 -11.60 4.34 14.50
N THR A 312 -11.25 5.48 13.92
CA THR A 312 -11.86 6.76 14.28
C THR A 312 -13.29 6.73 13.78
N MET A 313 -14.26 6.65 14.69
CA MET A 313 -15.68 6.61 14.35
C MET A 313 -16.27 7.99 14.61
N LEU A 314 -16.79 8.60 13.54
CA LEU A 314 -17.65 9.77 13.62
C LEU A 314 -18.98 9.32 14.25
N ASP A 315 -19.28 9.80 15.45
CA ASP A 315 -20.58 9.69 16.07
C ASP A 315 -21.37 11.00 15.87
N PRO A 316 -22.29 11.04 14.89
CA PRO A 316 -23.11 12.23 14.67
C PRO A 316 -24.20 12.42 15.74
N MET A 317 -24.41 11.45 16.64
CA MET A 317 -25.49 11.45 17.62
C MET A 317 -25.04 11.89 19.03
N VAL A 318 -23.87 12.51 19.15
CA VAL A 318 -23.41 13.13 20.39
C VAL A 318 -24.38 14.25 20.82
N PRO A 319 -24.89 14.23 22.06
CA PRO A 319 -25.78 15.28 22.57
C PRO A 319 -25.13 16.66 22.54
N GLY A 320 -25.83 17.64 21.96
CA GLY A 320 -25.37 19.03 21.90
C GLY A 320 -25.35 19.73 23.26
N LYS A 321 -24.61 20.85 23.34
CA LYS A 321 -24.55 21.69 24.55
C LYS A 321 -25.60 22.81 24.50
N ARG A 322 -26.18 23.14 25.66
CA ARG A 322 -27.03 24.33 25.82
C ARG A 322 -26.15 25.58 25.91
N VAL A 323 -26.49 26.58 25.11
CA VAL A 323 -25.77 27.85 25.01
C VAL A 323 -26.74 29.02 25.19
N TYR A 324 -26.27 30.06 25.88
CA TYR A 324 -26.96 31.34 25.95
C TYR A 324 -26.43 32.27 24.86
N ALA A 325 -27.35 32.84 24.07
CA ALA A 325 -27.01 33.76 23.00
C ALA A 325 -28.06 34.85 22.84
N ILE A 326 -27.64 36.03 22.37
CA ILE A 326 -28.54 37.11 21.94
C ILE A 326 -28.68 37.01 20.43
N ILE A 327 -29.92 36.91 19.94
CA ILE A 327 -30.21 36.82 18.52
C ILE A 327 -30.81 38.14 18.06
N GLY A 328 -30.17 38.76 17.07
CA GLY A 328 -30.66 39.94 16.37
C GLY A 328 -31.19 39.57 14.98
N PHE A 329 -32.28 40.22 14.59
CA PHE A 329 -32.83 40.15 13.24
C PHE A 329 -32.74 41.54 12.63
N CYS A 330 -32.06 41.64 11.49
CA CYS A 330 -31.97 42.86 10.70
C CYS A 330 -32.67 42.60 9.36
N ASP A 331 -33.63 43.44 9.00
CA ASP A 331 -34.44 43.27 7.80
C ASP A 331 -34.43 44.54 6.93
N ILE A 332 -34.28 44.35 5.62
CA ILE A 332 -34.37 45.41 4.63
C ILE A 332 -35.85 45.64 4.32
N HIS A 333 -36.39 46.75 4.85
CA HIS A 333 -37.79 47.07 4.63
C HIS A 333 -38.12 47.29 3.16
N LYS A 334 -39.25 46.73 2.71
CA LYS A 334 -39.78 46.84 1.35
C LYS A 334 -38.80 46.30 0.29
N PHE A 335 -38.11 45.20 0.60
CA PHE A 335 -37.11 44.60 -0.27
C PHE A 335 -37.66 44.28 -1.68
N GLU A 336 -38.91 43.85 -1.80
CA GLU A 336 -39.54 43.52 -3.08
C GLU A 336 -39.62 44.73 -4.02
N LEU A 337 -39.93 45.91 -3.48
CA LEU A 337 -39.96 47.16 -4.26
C LEU A 337 -38.57 47.62 -4.66
N VAL A 338 -37.59 47.37 -3.79
CA VAL A 338 -36.18 47.71 -4.03
C VAL A 338 -35.61 46.82 -5.14
N THR A 339 -35.90 45.52 -5.14
CA THR A 339 -35.42 44.59 -6.16
C THR A 339 -36.11 44.79 -7.52
N GLU A 340 -37.39 45.15 -7.54
CA GLU A 340 -38.11 45.52 -8.77
C GLU A 340 -37.45 46.70 -9.50
N ARG A 341 -36.86 47.65 -8.76
CA ARG A 341 -36.22 48.85 -9.32
C ARG A 341 -34.75 48.67 -9.67
N LEU A 342 -34.05 47.75 -9.00
CA LEU A 342 -32.60 47.51 -9.17
C LEU A 342 -32.29 46.49 -10.28
N TYR A 343 -33.27 45.72 -10.76
CA TYR A 343 -33.12 44.72 -11.82
C TYR A 343 -31.90 43.79 -11.61
N GLY A 344 -30.80 43.99 -12.34
CA GLY A 344 -29.60 43.16 -12.30
C GLY A 344 -28.63 43.46 -11.15
N GLU A 345 -28.79 44.58 -10.45
CA GLU A 345 -27.85 45.04 -9.41
C GLU A 345 -28.24 44.61 -7.99
N VAL A 346 -29.26 43.76 -7.86
CA VAL A 346 -29.75 43.27 -6.55
C VAL A 346 -28.63 42.61 -5.74
N MET A 347 -27.76 41.81 -6.38
CA MET A 347 -26.65 41.15 -5.70
C MET A 347 -25.63 42.17 -5.16
N THR A 348 -25.32 43.21 -5.93
CA THR A 348 -24.40 44.28 -5.49
C THR A 348 -24.98 45.06 -4.32
N PHE A 349 -26.29 45.35 -4.35
CA PHE A 349 -27.00 46.02 -3.27
C PHE A 349 -27.00 45.18 -1.98
N VAL A 350 -27.41 43.91 -2.06
CA VAL A 350 -27.44 42.99 -0.91
C VAL A 350 -26.05 42.80 -0.34
N ASN A 351 -25.03 42.64 -1.18
CA ASN A 351 -23.63 42.50 -0.73
C ASN A 351 -23.14 43.76 0.00
N SER A 352 -23.51 44.96 -0.46
CA SER A 352 -23.15 46.22 0.20
C SER A 352 -23.81 46.35 1.58
N VAL A 353 -25.08 45.95 1.70
CA VAL A 353 -25.77 45.92 3.01
C VAL A 353 -25.16 44.85 3.92
N ALA A 354 -24.86 43.67 3.37
CA ALA A 354 -24.22 42.58 4.09
C ALA A 354 -22.87 43.01 4.65
N GLU A 355 -22.05 43.73 3.87
CA GLU A 355 -20.77 44.28 4.33
C GLU A 355 -20.93 45.18 5.56
N ILE A 356 -21.91 46.09 5.55
CA ILE A 356 -22.21 46.97 6.70
C ILE A 356 -22.64 46.16 7.92
N VAL A 357 -23.58 45.21 7.74
CA VAL A 357 -24.09 44.38 8.84
C VAL A 357 -22.96 43.52 9.41
N HIS A 358 -22.13 42.92 8.57
CA HIS A 358 -21.00 42.09 8.97
C HIS A 358 -19.93 42.91 9.71
N ASP A 359 -19.55 44.08 9.20
CA ASP A 359 -18.58 44.99 9.84
C ASP A 359 -19.05 45.40 11.25
N LYS A 360 -20.29 45.88 11.37
CA LYS A 360 -20.81 46.30 12.68
C LYS A 360 -20.97 45.13 13.64
N THR A 361 -21.48 43.99 13.17
CA THR A 361 -21.67 42.81 14.01
C THR A 361 -20.33 42.29 14.52
N SER A 362 -19.34 42.15 13.63
CA SER A 362 -17.98 41.71 13.99
C SER A 362 -17.29 42.68 14.96
N ARG A 363 -17.42 44.00 14.73
CA ARG A 363 -16.88 45.04 15.62
C ARG A 363 -17.39 44.92 17.06
N TRP A 364 -18.62 44.44 17.25
CA TRP A 364 -19.23 44.22 18.57
C TRP A 364 -19.17 42.76 19.02
N ALA A 365 -18.21 41.97 18.51
CA ALA A 365 -18.01 40.56 18.86
C ALA A 365 -19.23 39.65 18.61
N GLY A 366 -20.07 40.01 17.65
CA GLY A 366 -21.14 39.14 17.15
C GLY A 366 -20.69 38.33 15.94
N ALA A 367 -21.47 37.32 15.59
CA ALA A 367 -21.32 36.52 14.39
C ALA A 367 -22.56 36.62 13.50
N CYS A 368 -22.37 36.74 12.19
CA CYS A 368 -23.45 36.65 11.22
C CYS A 368 -23.68 35.18 10.89
N ASN A 369 -24.90 34.68 11.16
CA ASN A 369 -25.24 33.27 11.01
C ASN A 369 -25.89 32.98 9.67
N LYS A 370 -26.98 33.69 9.33
CA LYS A 370 -27.76 33.44 8.12
C LYS A 370 -28.02 34.74 7.36
N ASN A 371 -27.79 34.70 6.04
CA ASN A 371 -28.20 35.74 5.10
C ASN A 371 -29.32 35.18 4.21
N LEU A 372 -30.49 35.81 4.24
CA LEU A 372 -31.68 35.45 3.47
C LEU A 372 -31.95 36.44 2.32
N GLY A 373 -30.98 37.28 1.98
CA GLY A 373 -31.10 38.33 0.98
C GLY A 373 -31.79 39.59 1.54
N ASN A 374 -33.03 39.46 2.01
CA ASN A 374 -33.78 40.55 2.63
C ASN A 374 -33.50 40.71 4.14
N ALA A 375 -33.12 39.61 4.81
CA ALA A 375 -32.92 39.58 6.25
C ALA A 375 -31.60 38.92 6.65
N PHE A 376 -31.00 39.42 7.72
CA PHE A 376 -29.76 38.96 8.32
C PHE A 376 -30.02 38.52 9.75
N VAL A 377 -29.61 37.29 10.07
CA VAL A 377 -29.63 36.75 11.43
C VAL A 377 -28.23 36.87 12.02
N ILE A 378 -28.12 37.63 13.11
CA ILE A 378 -26.87 37.90 13.82
C ILE A 378 -26.96 37.39 15.24
N VAL A 379 -25.85 36.88 15.78
CA VAL A 379 -25.81 36.16 17.05
C VAL A 379 -24.63 36.62 17.88
N TRP A 380 -24.86 36.97 19.14
CA TRP A 380 -23.82 37.15 20.14
C TRP A 380 -23.87 36.00 21.11
N ARG A 381 -22.83 35.16 21.12
CA ARG A 381 -22.70 34.05 22.07
C ARG A 381 -22.28 34.62 23.43
N ILE A 382 -23.04 34.29 24.48
CA ILE A 382 -22.74 34.69 25.86
C ILE A 382 -21.83 33.63 26.52
N GLY A 383 -22.17 32.35 26.36
CA GLY A 383 -21.42 31.24 26.97
C GLY A 383 -22.22 29.95 27.02
N ASP A 384 -21.58 28.87 27.46
CA ASP A 384 -22.24 27.59 27.76
C ASP A 384 -23.08 27.73 29.04
N GLU A 385 -24.10 26.88 29.22
CA GLU A 385 -24.97 26.92 30.40
C GLU A 385 -24.18 26.86 31.72
N ASP A 386 -23.16 26.01 31.78
CA ASP A 386 -22.28 25.84 32.95
C ASP A 386 -21.48 27.12 33.24
N GLU A 387 -20.96 27.77 32.19
CA GLU A 387 -20.14 28.98 32.29
C GLU A 387 -20.97 30.16 32.81
N VAL A 388 -22.17 30.33 32.26
CA VAL A 388 -23.11 31.38 32.68
C VAL A 388 -23.62 31.14 34.10
N ALA A 389 -23.87 29.89 34.49
CA ALA A 389 -24.26 29.53 35.84
C ALA A 389 -23.19 29.91 36.88
N LEU A 390 -21.92 29.63 36.58
CA LEU A 390 -20.78 29.99 37.43
C LEU A 390 -20.64 31.50 37.63
N VAL A 391 -20.72 32.28 36.55
CA VAL A 391 -20.63 33.74 36.61
C VAL A 391 -21.81 34.34 37.38
N THR A 392 -23.02 33.82 37.17
CA THR A 392 -24.23 34.27 37.87
C THR A 392 -24.15 33.97 39.37
N GLN A 393 -23.63 32.79 39.74
CA GLN A 393 -23.42 32.42 41.14
C GLN A 393 -22.38 33.31 41.82
N LYS A 394 -21.27 33.62 41.14
CA LYS A 394 -20.24 34.53 41.65
C LYS A 394 -20.77 35.95 41.85
N ALA A 395 -21.50 36.49 40.86
CA ALA A 395 -22.14 37.80 40.97
C ALA A 395 -23.15 37.88 42.13
N ARG A 396 -23.89 36.79 42.38
CA ARG A 396 -24.83 36.69 43.51
C ARG A 396 -24.13 36.68 44.87
N ILE A 397 -22.95 36.06 44.98
CA ILE A 397 -22.13 36.06 46.21
C ILE A 397 -21.56 37.45 46.47
N ASP A 398 -21.03 38.13 45.45
CA ASP A 398 -20.43 39.46 45.59
C ASP A 398 -21.47 40.55 45.88
N GLY A 399 -22.66 40.45 45.29
CA GLY A 399 -23.80 41.32 45.64
C GLY A 399 -24.26 41.14 47.10
N LYS A 400 -24.16 39.93 47.65
CA LYS A 400 -24.51 39.64 49.05
C LYS A 400 -23.47 40.18 50.04
N LYS A 401 -22.17 40.15 49.69
CA LYS A 401 -21.09 40.77 50.47
C LYS A 401 -21.25 42.30 50.54
N ARG A 402 -21.67 42.93 49.43
CA ARG A 402 -21.88 44.38 49.35
C ARG A 402 -23.02 44.87 50.25
N ASN A 403 -24.05 44.05 50.46
CA ASN A 403 -25.18 44.34 51.34
C ASN A 403 -24.95 43.98 52.83
N HIS A 404 -23.78 43.41 53.18
CA HIS A 404 -23.47 42.99 54.56
C HIS A 404 -22.50 43.92 55.30
N HIS A 405 -22.19 45.13 54.77
CA HIS A 405 -21.51 46.17 55.55
C HIS A 405 -22.52 46.90 56.45
N PRO A 406 -22.51 46.74 57.79
CA PRO A 406 -23.57 47.28 58.66
C PRO A 406 -23.48 48.78 58.96
N ASN A 407 -22.63 49.55 58.26
CA ASN A 407 -22.31 50.93 58.66
C ASN A 407 -22.73 52.04 57.68
N ALA A 408 -23.26 51.72 56.50
CA ALA A 408 -23.66 52.77 55.54
C ALA A 408 -24.99 53.45 55.94
N ALA A 409 -25.97 52.68 56.44
CA ALA A 409 -27.26 53.22 56.86
C ALA A 409 -27.17 54.03 58.17
N ALA A 410 -26.32 53.58 59.12
CA ALA A 410 -26.10 54.28 60.39
C ALA A 410 -25.31 55.60 60.19
N ALA A 411 -24.35 55.63 59.26
CA ALA A 411 -23.60 56.85 58.93
C ALA A 411 -24.48 57.92 58.24
N ALA A 412 -25.44 57.50 57.40
CA ALA A 412 -26.38 58.42 56.76
C ALA A 412 -27.39 59.03 57.77
N ALA A 413 -27.87 58.24 58.74
CA ALA A 413 -28.76 58.73 59.79
C ALA A 413 -28.06 59.71 60.77
N ALA A 414 -26.79 59.46 61.10
CA ALA A 414 -26.00 60.36 61.96
C ALA A 414 -25.64 61.69 61.28
N ALA A 415 -25.49 61.70 59.95
CA ALA A 415 -25.25 62.92 59.18
C ALA A 415 -26.51 63.81 59.06
N ALA A 416 -27.70 63.21 58.97
CA ALA A 416 -28.96 63.95 58.94
C ALA A 416 -29.31 64.60 60.30
N ALA A 417 -29.01 63.93 61.42
CA ALA A 417 -29.25 64.48 62.76
C ALA A 417 -28.32 65.66 63.12
N ARG A 418 -27.12 65.74 62.54
CA ARG A 418 -26.20 66.87 62.72
C ARG A 418 -26.53 68.11 61.87
N ALA A 419 -27.44 67.98 60.91
CA ALA A 419 -27.91 69.10 60.08
C ALA A 419 -29.20 69.76 60.61
N ALA A 420 -29.80 69.21 61.67
CA ALA A 420 -31.06 69.66 62.25
C ALA A 420 -30.95 70.22 63.69
N ALA A 421 -29.73 70.39 64.20
CA ALA A 421 -29.38 71.12 65.42
C ALA A 421 -28.40 72.22 65.06
#